data_AF-A0A1S7FYI3-F1
#
_entry.id   AF-A0A1S7FYI3-F1
#
_cell.length_a   1.000
_cell.length_b   1.000
_cell.length_c   1.000
_cell.angle_alpha   90.00
_cell.angle_beta   90.00
_cell.angle_gamma   90.00
#
_symmetry.space_group_name_H-M   'P 1'
#
loop_
_entity.id
_entity.type
_entity.pdbx_description
1 polymer ?
#
loop_
_entity_poly.entity_id
_entity_poly.type
_entity_poly.pdbx_seq_one_letter_code
_entity_poly.pdbx_strand_id
1 'polypeptide(L)'
;MFILVLISVLTIPIHTEAVTILNLIIWAIFVVDYFARLIHAENKKEYIKTHLFELIAILPLYNFFRIARIVGLMRILRLTAMGKRYVVPLYTFLRTNGFNRIVNALIITIILIPIPLIYAEPSIKDYPDALWFAIVTTTTVGYGDIVPVTGLGRTLAILLMLFGIGFIGALTSTIRSYLTANKKQLNSAEKINKITKSIEQAGTLTEAEINIVQTFLHSKKSDETKQ
;
A
#
# COMPACT_ATOMS: atom_id res chain seq x y z
N MET A 1 2.40 7.00 12.58
CA MET A 1 1.57 5.95 13.20
C MET A 1 1.88 4.56 12.66
N PHE A 2 1.77 4.29 11.35
CA PHE A 2 2.12 2.99 10.74
C PHE A 2 3.57 2.53 10.99
N ILE A 3 4.54 3.43 10.83
CA ILE A 3 5.97 3.15 11.11
C ILE A 3 6.20 2.78 12.57
N LEU A 4 5.49 3.40 13.52
CA LEU A 4 5.59 3.09 14.96
C LEU A 4 5.00 1.72 15.29
N VAL A 5 3.91 1.33 14.62
CA VAL A 5 3.34 -0.03 14.74
C VAL A 5 4.30 -1.07 14.15
N LEU A 6 4.89 -0.78 12.99
CA LEU A 6 5.83 -1.68 12.32
C LEU A 6 7.09 -1.92 13.19
N ILE A 7 7.65 -0.85 13.77
CA ILE A 7 8.76 -0.92 14.73
C ILE A 7 8.35 -1.72 15.98
N SER A 8 7.15 -1.51 16.50
CA SER A 8 6.64 -2.26 17.67
C SER A 8 6.42 -3.75 17.38
N VAL A 9 6.13 -4.13 16.13
CA VAL A 9 5.97 -5.53 15.69
C VAL A 9 7.33 -6.19 15.44
N LEU A 10 8.26 -5.47 14.82
CA LEU A 10 9.63 -5.95 14.56
C LEU A 10 10.44 -6.17 15.84
N THR A 11 10.10 -5.47 16.93
CA THR A 11 10.80 -5.57 18.22
C THR A 11 10.21 -6.63 19.17
N ILE A 12 9.16 -7.35 18.77
CA ILE A 12 8.53 -8.44 19.55
C ILE A 12 9.52 -9.54 20.00
N PRO A 13 10.47 -10.02 19.16
CA PRO A 13 11.37 -11.09 19.56
C PRO A 13 12.55 -10.60 20.43
N ILE A 14 12.67 -9.29 20.68
CA ILE A 14 13.82 -8.69 21.37
C ILE A 14 13.41 -8.29 22.79
N HIS A 15 13.82 -9.07 23.78
CA HIS A 15 13.53 -8.81 25.20
C HIS A 15 14.66 -8.03 25.88
N THR A 16 14.83 -6.76 25.52
CA THR A 16 15.78 -5.84 26.19
C THR A 16 15.04 -4.73 26.94
N GLU A 17 15.67 -4.15 27.97
CA GLU A 17 15.09 -3.02 28.72
C GLU A 17 14.79 -1.82 27.81
N ALA A 18 15.67 -1.56 26.84
CA ALA A 18 15.48 -0.50 25.84
C ALA A 18 14.21 -0.69 25.00
N VAL A 19 13.90 -1.93 24.59
CA VAL A 19 12.67 -2.25 23.84
C VAL A 19 11.42 -2.09 24.70
N THR A 20 11.53 -2.34 26.01
CA THR A 20 10.42 -2.16 26.95
C THR A 20 10.08 -0.68 27.12
N ILE A 21 11.09 0.17 27.30
CA ILE A 21 10.94 1.63 27.38
C ILE A 21 10.39 2.19 26.08
N LEU A 22 10.91 1.74 24.93
CA LEU A 22 10.42 2.13 23.61
C LEU A 22 8.93 1.77 23.43
N ASN A 23 8.54 0.55 23.81
CA ASN A 23 7.14 0.13 23.75
C ASN A 23 6.23 0.96 24.66
N LEU A 24 6.72 1.38 25.83
CA LEU A 24 5.99 2.27 26.75
C LEU A 24 5.78 3.66 26.13
N ILE A 25 6.82 4.24 25.52
CA ILE A 25 6.74 5.54 24.83
C ILE A 25 5.74 5.47 23.66
N ILE A 26 5.84 4.43 22.84
CA ILE A 26 4.92 4.19 21.72
C ILE A 26 3.48 4.05 22.23
N TRP A 27 3.28 3.29 23.32
CA TRP A 27 1.97 3.14 23.95
C TRP A 27 1.41 4.47 24.46
N ALA A 28 2.22 5.28 25.14
CA ALA A 28 1.80 6.59 25.64
C ALA A 28 1.34 7.52 24.50
N ILE A 29 2.05 7.51 23.37
CA ILE A 29 1.65 8.26 22.16
C ILE A 29 0.27 7.78 21.67
N PHE A 30 0.01 6.47 21.62
CA PHE A 30 -1.28 5.94 21.19
C PHE A 30 -2.43 6.28 22.12
N VAL A 31 -2.18 6.27 23.44
CA VAL A 31 -3.17 6.65 24.45
C VAL A 31 -3.59 8.11 24.21
N VAL A 32 -2.62 9.01 24.16
CA VAL A 32 -2.86 10.44 23.98
C VAL A 32 -3.61 10.71 22.68
N ASP A 33 -3.18 10.07 21.60
CA ASP A 33 -3.78 10.19 20.27
C ASP A 33 -5.26 9.74 20.21
N TYR A 34 -5.59 8.62 20.86
CA TYR A 34 -6.98 8.15 20.95
C TYR A 34 -7.85 9.07 21.80
N PHE A 35 -7.36 9.52 22.96
CA PHE A 35 -8.11 10.44 23.81
C PHE A 35 -8.31 11.80 23.16
N ALA A 36 -7.31 12.33 22.44
CA ALA A 36 -7.45 13.57 21.68
C ALA A 36 -8.57 13.48 20.63
N ARG A 37 -8.66 12.36 19.91
CA ARG A 37 -9.76 12.11 18.96
C ARG A 37 -11.11 11.91 19.63
N LEU A 38 -11.15 11.20 20.74
CA LEU A 38 -12.38 10.99 21.49
C LEU A 38 -12.96 12.31 22.03
N ILE A 39 -12.10 13.26 22.41
CA ILE A 39 -12.51 14.60 22.85
C ILE A 39 -13.09 15.42 21.69
N HIS A 40 -12.50 15.31 20.48
CA HIS A 40 -12.95 16.03 19.29
C HIS A 40 -14.14 15.39 18.57
N ALA A 41 -14.53 14.17 18.92
CA ALA A 41 -15.67 13.50 18.30
C ALA A 41 -17.00 14.10 18.76
N GLU A 42 -17.84 14.51 17.81
CA GLU A 42 -19.18 15.08 18.05
C GLU A 42 -20.05 14.16 18.91
N ASN A 43 -19.97 12.84 18.66
CA ASN A 43 -20.67 11.82 19.44
C ASN A 43 -19.71 10.78 20.01
N LYS A 44 -19.30 10.99 21.26
CA LYS A 44 -18.32 10.15 21.99
C LYS A 44 -18.74 8.68 22.07
N LYS A 45 -20.04 8.40 22.26
CA LYS A 45 -20.56 7.02 22.39
C LYS A 45 -20.49 6.28 21.06
N GLU A 46 -20.80 6.96 19.96
CA GLU A 46 -20.70 6.40 18.61
C GLU A 46 -19.25 6.17 18.19
N TYR A 47 -18.36 7.11 18.55
CA TYR A 47 -16.93 6.98 18.32
C TYR A 47 -16.34 5.74 19.02
N ILE A 48 -16.67 5.55 20.31
CA ILE A 48 -16.25 4.37 21.07
C ILE A 48 -16.76 3.08 20.42
N LYS A 49 -18.01 3.04 19.96
CA LYS A 49 -18.60 1.85 19.31
C LYS A 49 -17.93 1.51 17.98
N THR A 50 -17.60 2.52 17.18
CA THR A 50 -16.91 2.32 15.88
C THR A 50 -15.43 1.97 16.05
N HIS A 51 -14.81 2.41 17.14
CA HIS A 51 -13.37 2.24 17.42
C HIS A 51 -13.10 1.31 18.61
N LEU A 52 -14.00 0.35 18.90
CA LEU A 52 -13.86 -0.62 20.00
C LEU A 52 -12.50 -1.33 19.99
N PHE A 53 -11.99 -1.66 18.80
CA PHE A 53 -10.69 -2.31 18.65
C PHE A 53 -9.52 -1.43 19.08
N GLU A 54 -9.59 -0.11 18.89
CA GLU A 54 -8.56 0.85 19.34
C GLU A 54 -8.55 0.97 20.87
N LEU A 55 -9.74 0.95 21.49
CA LEU A 55 -9.88 1.00 22.94
C LEU A 55 -9.30 -0.25 23.63
N ILE A 56 -9.65 -1.44 23.13
CA ILE A 56 -9.11 -2.72 23.63
C ILE A 56 -7.58 -2.77 23.46
N ALA A 57 -7.09 -2.18 22.38
CA ALA A 57 -5.67 -2.08 22.07
C ALA A 57 -4.86 -1.23 23.07
N ILE A 58 -5.46 -0.21 23.66
CA ILE A 58 -4.80 0.70 24.60
C ILE A 58 -4.76 0.11 26.01
N LEU A 59 -5.64 -0.83 26.33
CA LEU A 59 -5.74 -1.41 27.66
C LEU A 59 -4.50 -2.28 27.97
N PRO A 60 -3.70 -1.96 29.01
CA PRO A 60 -2.47 -2.69 29.33
C PRO A 60 -2.80 -4.00 30.04
N LEU A 61 -3.26 -5.00 29.27
CA LEU A 61 -3.66 -6.32 29.76
C LEU A 61 -2.47 -7.24 30.11
N TYR A 62 -1.25 -6.76 29.95
CA TYR A 62 -0.01 -7.55 30.04
C TYR A 62 0.22 -8.20 31.43
N ASN A 63 -0.36 -7.65 32.49
CA ASN A 63 -0.10 -8.10 33.87
C ASN A 63 -1.21 -8.97 34.48
N PHE A 64 -2.42 -9.00 33.92
CA PHE A 64 -3.56 -9.60 34.63
C PHE A 64 -3.88 -11.05 34.26
N PHE A 65 -3.48 -11.53 33.08
CA PHE A 65 -3.80 -12.90 32.65
C PHE A 65 -2.62 -13.52 31.91
N ARG A 66 -2.16 -14.70 32.36
CA ARG A 66 -1.16 -15.54 31.67
C ARG A 66 -1.56 -15.91 30.22
N ILE A 67 -2.84 -15.67 29.87
CA ILE A 67 -3.47 -15.79 28.53
C ILE A 67 -3.18 -14.57 27.63
N ALA A 68 -2.58 -13.49 28.16
CA ALA A 68 -2.29 -12.24 27.43
C ALA A 68 -1.29 -12.39 26.27
N ARG A 69 -0.64 -13.54 26.10
CA ARG A 69 0.11 -13.87 24.88
C ARG A 69 -0.78 -13.84 23.62
N ILE A 70 -2.07 -14.15 23.77
CA ILE A 70 -3.09 -14.06 22.70
C ILE A 70 -3.52 -12.60 22.46
N VAL A 71 -3.47 -11.74 23.49
CA VAL A 71 -3.73 -10.29 23.33
C VAL A 71 -2.63 -9.62 22.47
N GLY A 72 -1.42 -10.18 22.45
CA GLY A 72 -0.39 -9.82 21.48
C GLY A 72 -0.82 -10.02 20.01
N LEU A 73 -1.62 -11.05 19.71
CA LEU A 73 -2.22 -11.27 18.39
C LEU A 73 -3.38 -10.29 18.09
N MET A 74 -4.08 -9.80 19.13
CA MET A 74 -5.05 -8.71 18.98
C MET A 74 -4.37 -7.38 18.57
N ARG A 75 -3.05 -7.24 18.76
CA ARG A 75 -2.25 -6.13 18.23
C ARG A 75 -2.18 -6.15 16.70
N ILE A 76 -2.27 -7.32 16.07
CA ILE A 76 -2.33 -7.50 14.60
C ILE A 76 -3.69 -7.06 14.05
N LEU A 77 -4.78 -7.22 14.81
CA LEU A 77 -6.09 -6.67 14.44
C LEU A 77 -6.07 -5.12 14.33
N ARG A 78 -5.15 -4.44 15.02
CA ARG A 78 -4.87 -3.01 14.88
C ARG A 78 -4.35 -2.67 13.46
N LEU A 79 -3.54 -3.55 12.86
CA LEU A 79 -3.09 -3.42 11.46
C LEU A 79 -4.24 -3.59 10.47
N THR A 80 -5.28 -4.36 10.78
CA THR A 80 -6.45 -4.50 9.91
C THR A 80 -7.44 -3.32 10.01
N ALA A 81 -7.65 -2.78 11.21
CA ALA A 81 -8.52 -1.61 11.43
C ALA A 81 -7.91 -0.33 10.87
N MET A 82 -6.62 -0.09 11.14
CA MET A 82 -5.85 1.02 10.55
C MET A 82 -5.46 0.74 9.10
N GLY A 83 -5.39 -0.54 8.74
CA GLY A 83 -5.12 -1.02 7.40
C GLY A 83 -6.15 -0.53 6.40
N LYS A 84 -7.44 -0.52 6.71
CA LYS A 84 -8.44 0.04 5.78
C LYS A 84 -8.14 1.47 5.30
N ARG A 85 -7.44 2.31 6.08
CA ARG A 85 -7.10 3.70 5.71
C ARG A 85 -5.84 3.83 4.83
N TYR A 86 -4.90 2.88 4.90
CA TYR A 86 -3.63 2.89 4.16
C TYR A 86 -3.53 1.79 3.09
N VAL A 87 -4.17 0.65 3.34
CA VAL A 87 -4.25 -0.52 2.48
C VAL A 87 -5.29 -0.31 1.38
N VAL A 88 -6.35 0.49 1.58
CA VAL A 88 -7.29 0.81 0.49
C VAL A 88 -6.58 1.60 -0.63
N PRO A 89 -5.85 2.71 -0.37
CA PRO A 89 -5.03 3.39 -1.38
C PRO A 89 -3.95 2.50 -1.99
N LEU A 90 -3.31 1.65 -1.19
CA LEU A 90 -2.28 0.71 -1.67
C LEU A 90 -2.89 -0.39 -2.55
N TYR A 91 -4.08 -0.87 -2.23
CA TYR A 91 -4.79 -1.90 -2.98
C TYR A 91 -5.39 -1.34 -4.28
N THR A 92 -5.94 -0.11 -4.27
CA THR A 92 -6.30 0.58 -5.53
C THR A 92 -5.08 0.89 -6.37
N PHE A 93 -3.96 1.31 -5.77
CA PHE A 93 -2.68 1.50 -6.46
C PHE A 93 -2.14 0.19 -7.07
N LEU A 94 -2.10 -0.91 -6.30
CA LEU A 94 -1.68 -2.24 -6.76
C LEU A 94 -2.59 -2.82 -7.86
N ARG A 95 -3.87 -2.45 -7.86
CA ARG A 95 -4.86 -2.90 -8.84
C ARG A 95 -4.95 -1.97 -10.06
N THR A 96 -4.17 -0.89 -10.10
CA THR A 96 -4.07 -0.01 -11.27
C THR A 96 -3.20 -0.71 -12.33
N ASN A 97 -3.71 -0.84 -13.56
CA ASN A 97 -2.96 -1.24 -14.75
C ASN A 97 -2.20 -2.59 -14.72
N GLY A 98 -2.69 -3.59 -13.97
CA GLY A 98 -2.08 -4.93 -13.97
C GLY A 98 -0.75 -5.05 -13.23
N PHE A 99 -0.37 -4.03 -12.44
CA PHE A 99 0.83 -4.03 -11.61
C PHE A 99 0.84 -5.24 -10.64
N ASN A 100 -0.32 -5.62 -10.09
CA ASN A 100 -0.50 -6.84 -9.30
C ASN A 100 0.02 -8.12 -9.98
N ARG A 101 -0.17 -8.28 -11.30
CA ARG A 101 0.32 -9.46 -12.03
C ARG A 101 1.85 -9.49 -12.05
N ILE A 102 2.47 -8.33 -12.23
CA ILE A 102 3.94 -8.19 -12.26
C ILE A 102 4.53 -8.43 -10.86
N VAL A 103 3.90 -7.87 -9.82
CA VAL A 103 4.31 -8.12 -8.42
C VAL A 103 4.19 -9.59 -8.06
N ASN A 104 3.07 -10.24 -8.42
CA ASN A 104 2.89 -11.66 -8.16
C ASN A 104 3.92 -12.51 -8.91
N ALA A 105 4.18 -12.20 -10.18
CA ALA A 105 5.20 -12.90 -10.95
C ALA A 105 6.60 -12.71 -10.33
N LEU A 106 6.94 -11.50 -9.88
CA LEU A 106 8.20 -11.22 -9.19
C LEU A 106 8.36 -12.07 -7.92
N ILE A 107 7.33 -12.11 -7.07
CA ILE A 107 7.34 -12.89 -5.82
C ILE A 107 7.50 -14.38 -6.12
N ILE A 108 6.74 -14.91 -7.08
CA ILE A 108 6.83 -16.31 -7.51
C ILE A 108 8.25 -16.61 -8.00
N THR A 109 8.82 -15.74 -8.83
CA THR A 109 10.18 -15.90 -9.36
C THR A 109 11.24 -15.87 -8.25
N ILE A 110 11.15 -14.93 -7.30
CA ILE A 110 12.09 -14.83 -6.16
C ILE A 110 12.03 -16.07 -5.26
N ILE A 111 10.88 -16.72 -5.14
CA ILE A 111 10.74 -17.95 -4.32
C ILE A 111 11.15 -19.20 -5.12
N LEU A 112 10.82 -19.24 -6.41
CA LEU A 112 10.98 -20.46 -7.22
C LEU A 112 12.39 -20.61 -7.81
N ILE A 113 13.02 -19.53 -8.30
CA ILE A 113 14.36 -19.60 -8.93
C ILE A 113 15.47 -20.03 -7.97
N PRO A 114 15.48 -19.65 -6.68
CA PRO A 114 16.49 -20.13 -5.74
C PRO A 114 16.61 -21.66 -5.65
N ILE A 115 15.51 -22.40 -5.82
CA ILE A 115 15.50 -23.87 -5.69
C ILE A 115 16.45 -24.56 -6.69
N PRO A 116 16.31 -24.36 -8.02
CA PRO A 116 17.27 -24.91 -8.97
C PRO A 116 18.66 -24.27 -8.88
N LEU A 117 18.76 -23.04 -8.37
CA LEU A 117 20.03 -22.32 -8.25
C LEU A 117 21.01 -23.02 -7.29
N ILE A 118 20.50 -23.60 -6.19
CA ILE A 118 21.31 -24.37 -5.22
C ILE A 118 22.02 -25.55 -5.89
N TYR A 119 21.35 -26.23 -6.82
CA TYR A 119 21.92 -27.38 -7.52
C TYR A 119 22.73 -26.98 -8.75
N ALA A 120 22.42 -25.83 -9.34
CA ALA A 120 23.08 -25.33 -10.54
C ALA A 120 24.38 -24.56 -10.25
N GLU A 121 24.57 -24.03 -9.04
CA GLU A 121 25.70 -23.16 -8.70
C GLU A 121 26.48 -23.63 -7.47
N PRO A 122 27.78 -23.97 -7.62
CA PRO A 122 28.62 -24.39 -6.51
C PRO A 122 28.84 -23.33 -5.43
N SER A 123 28.70 -22.05 -5.77
CA SER A 123 28.86 -20.92 -4.85
C SER A 123 27.68 -20.76 -3.88
N ILE A 124 26.57 -21.46 -4.13
CA ILE A 124 25.33 -21.36 -3.36
C ILE A 124 25.14 -22.63 -2.54
N LYS A 125 25.26 -22.52 -1.23
CA LYS A 125 25.29 -23.70 -0.33
C LYS A 125 23.92 -24.15 0.12
N ASP A 126 23.01 -23.21 0.32
CA ASP A 126 21.67 -23.47 0.82
C ASP A 126 20.63 -22.50 0.23
N TYR A 127 19.37 -22.72 0.58
CA TYR A 127 18.26 -21.90 0.10
C TYR A 127 18.33 -20.44 0.59
N PRO A 128 18.68 -20.14 1.86
CA PRO A 128 18.94 -18.77 2.29
C PRO A 128 19.94 -18.00 1.41
N ASP A 129 21.08 -18.60 1.06
CA ASP A 129 22.08 -17.99 0.17
C ASP A 129 21.51 -17.74 -1.23
N ALA A 130 20.75 -18.70 -1.76
CA ALA A 130 20.10 -18.59 -3.05
C ALA A 130 19.02 -17.50 -3.09
N LEU A 131 18.24 -17.38 -2.01
CA LEU A 131 17.20 -16.36 -1.84
C LEU A 131 17.84 -14.97 -1.68
N TRP A 132 18.93 -14.87 -0.92
CA TRP A 132 19.72 -13.66 -0.79
C TRP A 132 20.20 -13.16 -2.17
N PHE A 133 20.83 -14.06 -2.95
CA PHE A 133 21.25 -13.75 -4.32
C PHE A 133 20.07 -13.29 -5.19
N ALA A 134 18.93 -13.98 -5.13
CA ALA A 134 17.75 -13.62 -5.92
C ALA A 134 17.21 -12.22 -5.56
N ILE A 135 17.17 -11.87 -4.28
CA ILE A 135 16.75 -10.54 -3.82
C ILE A 135 17.74 -9.47 -4.30
N VAL A 136 19.04 -9.67 -4.05
CA VAL A 136 20.11 -8.72 -4.43
C VAL A 136 20.15 -8.47 -5.93
N THR A 137 19.95 -9.53 -6.72
CA THR A 137 19.91 -9.44 -8.20
C THR A 137 18.65 -8.75 -8.70
N THR A 138 17.48 -9.16 -8.18
CA THR A 138 16.19 -8.59 -8.63
C THR A 138 16.03 -7.12 -8.23
N THR A 139 16.60 -6.73 -7.09
CA THR A 139 16.62 -5.33 -6.63
C THR A 139 17.72 -4.50 -7.28
N THR A 140 18.52 -5.09 -8.18
CA THR A 140 19.64 -4.44 -8.89
C THR A 140 20.75 -3.91 -7.97
N VAL A 141 20.85 -4.44 -6.74
CA VAL A 141 21.90 -4.05 -5.78
C VAL A 141 23.24 -4.66 -6.18
N GLY A 142 23.27 -5.96 -6.47
CA GLY A 142 24.45 -6.65 -7.01
C GLY A 142 25.72 -6.54 -6.18
N TYR A 143 25.69 -6.96 -4.90
CA TYR A 143 26.86 -6.92 -4.02
C TYR A 143 28.10 -7.67 -4.57
N GLY A 144 27.88 -8.69 -5.40
CA GLY A 144 28.96 -9.47 -6.02
C GLY A 144 29.62 -10.49 -5.10
N ASP A 145 29.05 -10.71 -3.92
CA ASP A 145 29.42 -11.73 -2.95
C ASP A 145 29.06 -13.15 -3.44
N ILE A 146 27.91 -13.30 -4.08
CA ILE A 146 27.48 -14.52 -4.76
C ILE A 146 27.28 -14.21 -6.24
N VAL A 147 27.97 -14.94 -7.11
CA VAL A 147 27.85 -14.79 -8.57
C VAL A 147 27.75 -16.17 -9.23
N PRO A 148 26.77 -16.39 -10.11
CA PRO A 148 26.64 -17.64 -10.85
C PRO A 148 27.74 -17.78 -11.90
N VAL A 149 28.40 -18.93 -11.90
CA VAL A 149 29.50 -19.25 -12.81
C VAL A 149 29.11 -20.29 -13.86
N THR A 150 28.06 -21.08 -13.61
CA THR A 150 27.59 -22.11 -14.54
C THR A 150 26.65 -21.52 -15.61
N GLY A 151 26.53 -22.24 -16.73
CA GLY A 151 25.61 -21.84 -17.81
C GLY A 151 24.16 -21.74 -17.33
N LEU A 152 23.70 -22.74 -16.57
CA LEU A 152 22.34 -22.76 -16.04
C LEU A 152 22.10 -21.65 -15.00
N GLY A 153 23.03 -21.43 -14.05
CA GLY A 153 22.84 -20.38 -13.07
C GLY A 153 22.89 -18.98 -13.68
N ARG A 154 23.69 -18.75 -14.73
CA ARG A 154 23.66 -17.51 -15.50
C ARG A 154 22.32 -17.30 -16.22
N THR A 155 21.74 -18.33 -16.82
CA THR A 155 20.41 -18.24 -17.43
C THR A 155 19.34 -17.87 -16.40
N LEU A 156 19.36 -18.51 -15.23
CA LEU A 156 18.44 -18.21 -14.12
C LEU A 156 18.63 -16.77 -13.59
N ALA A 157 19.87 -16.30 -13.50
CA ALA A 157 20.16 -14.92 -13.10
C ALA A 157 19.68 -13.89 -14.13
N ILE A 158 19.81 -14.16 -15.43
CA ILE A 158 19.25 -13.30 -16.49
C ILE A 158 17.73 -13.17 -16.32
N LEU A 159 17.03 -14.28 -16.03
CA LEU A 159 15.59 -14.23 -15.76
C LEU A 159 15.28 -13.33 -14.55
N LEU A 160 16.00 -13.47 -13.44
CA LEU A 160 15.84 -12.60 -12.27
C LEU A 160 16.05 -11.12 -12.60
N MET A 161 17.08 -10.80 -13.39
CA MET A 161 17.35 -9.42 -13.82
C MET A 161 16.21 -8.84 -14.67
N LEU A 162 15.67 -9.62 -15.62
CA LEU A 162 14.55 -9.20 -16.46
C LEU A 162 13.31 -8.88 -15.62
N PHE A 163 13.00 -9.72 -14.64
CA PHE A 163 11.89 -9.48 -13.71
C PHE A 163 12.13 -8.23 -12.84
N GLY A 164 13.36 -8.02 -12.36
CA GLY A 164 13.73 -6.83 -11.58
C GLY A 164 13.53 -5.53 -12.36
N ILE A 165 14.08 -5.45 -13.57
CA ILE A 165 13.92 -4.28 -14.45
C ILE A 165 12.44 -4.08 -14.83
N GLY A 166 11.73 -5.16 -15.15
CA GLY A 166 10.30 -5.13 -15.45
C GLY A 166 9.47 -4.57 -14.30
N PHE A 167 9.79 -4.93 -13.05
CA PHE A 167 9.14 -4.42 -11.86
C PHE A 167 9.34 -2.90 -11.69
N ILE A 168 10.57 -2.39 -11.86
CA ILE A 168 10.86 -0.95 -11.76
C ILE A 168 10.09 -0.16 -12.83
N GLY A 169 10.05 -0.67 -14.07
CA GLY A 169 9.28 -0.05 -15.16
C GLY A 169 7.78 -0.02 -14.87
N ALA A 170 7.23 -1.12 -14.36
CA ALA A 170 5.83 -1.22 -13.99
C ALA A 170 5.46 -0.31 -12.81
N LEU A 171 6.33 -0.22 -11.80
CA LEU A 171 6.16 0.67 -10.66
C LEU A 171 6.09 2.14 -11.13
N THR A 172 7.01 2.54 -12.01
CA THR A 172 7.04 3.88 -12.60
C THR A 172 5.77 4.19 -13.38
N SER A 173 5.30 3.25 -14.22
CA SER A 173 4.05 3.39 -14.97
C SER A 173 2.83 3.56 -14.06
N THR A 174 2.79 2.80 -12.98
CA THR A 174 1.69 2.83 -12.00
C THR A 174 1.65 4.16 -11.26
N ILE A 175 2.81 4.66 -10.82
CA ILE A 175 2.93 5.99 -10.19
C ILE A 175 2.42 7.08 -11.15
N ARG A 176 2.88 7.07 -12.40
CA ARG A 176 2.41 8.04 -13.42
C ARG A 176 0.90 7.97 -13.61
N SER A 177 0.35 6.77 -13.73
CA SER A 177 -1.08 6.55 -13.96
C SER A 177 -1.92 7.06 -12.78
N TYR A 178 -1.48 6.79 -11.54
CA TYR A 178 -2.13 7.27 -10.33
C TYR A 178 -2.12 8.81 -10.23
N LEU A 179 -0.97 9.44 -10.53
CA LEU A 179 -0.85 10.90 -10.52
C LEU A 179 -1.72 11.57 -11.59
N THR A 180 -1.78 10.99 -12.79
CA THR A 180 -2.61 11.51 -13.89
C THR A 180 -4.10 11.32 -13.62
N ALA A 181 -4.51 10.20 -13.02
CA ALA A 181 -5.90 9.96 -12.64
C ALA A 181 -6.40 11.02 -11.64
N ASN A 182 -5.60 11.33 -10.61
CA ASN A 182 -5.93 12.36 -9.63
C ASN A 182 -5.98 13.77 -10.26
N LYS A 183 -5.05 14.11 -11.17
CA LYS A 183 -5.08 15.40 -11.89
C LYS A 183 -6.31 15.54 -12.80
N LYS A 184 -6.72 14.48 -13.51
CA LYS A 184 -7.94 14.51 -14.34
C LYS A 184 -9.19 14.78 -13.50
N GLN A 185 -9.28 14.21 -12.31
CA GLN A 185 -10.44 14.39 -11.42
C GLN A 185 -10.56 15.84 -10.92
N LEU A 186 -9.44 16.45 -10.48
CA LEU A 186 -9.39 17.86 -10.06
C LEU A 186 -9.75 18.81 -11.20
N ASN A 187 -9.15 18.63 -12.37
CA ASN A 187 -9.41 19.49 -13.54
C ASN A 187 -10.87 19.37 -14.03
N SER A 188 -11.49 18.21 -13.87
CA SER A 188 -12.90 18.00 -14.26
C SER A 188 -13.85 18.71 -13.29
N ALA A 189 -13.59 18.63 -11.98
CA ALA A 189 -14.36 19.36 -10.98
C ALA A 189 -14.22 20.88 -11.15
N GLU A 190 -13.03 21.37 -11.46
CA GLU A 190 -12.78 22.79 -11.72
C GLU A 190 -13.47 23.27 -13.00
N LYS A 191 -13.45 22.47 -14.08
CA LYS A 191 -14.22 22.75 -15.30
C LYS A 191 -15.72 22.83 -15.05
N ILE A 192 -16.27 21.90 -14.26
CA ILE A 192 -17.70 21.90 -13.91
C ILE A 192 -18.05 23.18 -13.13
N ASN A 193 -17.28 23.52 -12.08
CA ASN A 193 -17.51 24.74 -11.31
C ASN A 193 -17.39 26.01 -12.16
N LYS A 194 -16.48 26.05 -13.13
CA LYS A 194 -16.33 27.19 -14.04
C LYS A 194 -17.54 27.32 -14.96
N ILE A 195 -18.05 26.21 -15.52
CA ILE A 195 -19.26 26.19 -16.34
C ILE A 195 -20.48 26.63 -15.52
N THR A 196 -20.66 26.09 -14.32
CA THR A 196 -21.78 26.47 -13.43
C THR A 196 -21.78 27.96 -13.13
N LYS A 197 -20.62 28.53 -12.78
CA LYS A 197 -20.48 29.99 -12.58
C LYS A 197 -20.82 30.80 -13.82
N SER A 198 -20.39 30.35 -15.00
CA SER A 198 -20.71 31.03 -16.27
C SER A 198 -22.21 30.99 -16.58
N ILE A 199 -22.91 29.91 -16.23
CA ILE A 199 -24.38 29.80 -16.38
C ILE A 199 -25.09 30.72 -15.37
N GLU A 200 -24.65 30.75 -14.11
CA GLU A 200 -25.23 31.64 -13.09
C GLU A 200 -25.05 33.13 -13.42
N GLN A 201 -23.92 33.50 -14.03
CA GLN A 201 -23.65 34.88 -14.47
C GLN A 201 -24.41 35.28 -15.74
N ALA A 202 -24.83 34.31 -16.58
CA ALA A 202 -25.54 34.59 -17.83
C ALA A 202 -27.01 34.99 -17.63
N GLY A 203 -27.57 34.89 -16.42
CA GLY A 203 -28.98 35.14 -16.17
C GLY A 203 -29.89 34.00 -16.65
N THR A 204 -31.19 34.27 -16.86
CA THR A 204 -32.15 33.27 -17.37
C THR A 204 -31.83 32.91 -18.81
N LEU A 205 -31.29 31.71 -19.03
CA LEU A 205 -31.10 31.15 -20.36
C LEU A 205 -32.43 31.15 -21.12
N THR A 206 -32.43 31.68 -22.33
CA THR A 206 -33.60 31.62 -23.22
C THR A 206 -33.83 30.17 -23.70
N GLU A 207 -35.07 29.80 -24.02
CA GLU A 207 -35.37 28.43 -24.48
C GLU A 207 -34.52 28.00 -25.69
N ALA A 208 -34.15 28.95 -26.57
CA ALA A 208 -33.27 28.71 -27.70
C ALA A 208 -31.87 28.26 -27.26
N GLU A 209 -31.31 28.88 -26.23
CA GLU A 209 -29.99 28.54 -25.69
C GLU A 209 -30.00 27.18 -24.97
N ILE A 210 -31.08 26.86 -24.26
CA ILE A 210 -31.28 25.55 -23.62
C ILE A 210 -31.31 24.43 -24.66
N ASN A 211 -31.98 24.65 -25.78
CA ASN A 211 -32.11 23.66 -26.85
C ASN A 211 -30.77 23.40 -27.56
N ILE A 212 -29.95 24.44 -27.73
CA ILE A 212 -28.58 24.32 -28.26
C ILE A 212 -27.71 23.49 -27.31
N VAL A 213 -27.77 23.74 -26.00
CA VAL A 213 -27.01 22.97 -25.00
C VAL A 213 -27.46 21.51 -24.97
N GLN A 214 -28.77 21.23 -25.01
CA GLN A 214 -29.29 19.86 -25.07
C GLN A 214 -28.81 19.12 -26.32
N THR A 215 -28.83 19.78 -27.48
CA THR A 215 -28.34 19.20 -28.74
C THR A 215 -26.85 18.87 -28.64
N PHE A 216 -26.05 19.77 -28.06
CA PHE A 216 -24.61 19.56 -27.88
C PHE A 216 -24.31 18.40 -26.93
N LEU A 217 -25.04 18.29 -25.80
CA LEU A 217 -24.91 17.19 -24.85
C LEU A 217 -25.31 15.84 -25.46
N HIS A 218 -26.38 15.81 -26.27
CA HIS A 218 -26.80 14.60 -26.98
C HIS A 218 -25.76 14.13 -28.00
N SER A 219 -25.13 15.05 -28.74
CA SER A 219 -24.07 14.71 -29.70
C SER A 219 -22.86 14.05 -29.00
N LYS A 220 -22.43 14.62 -27.87
CA LYS A 220 -21.26 14.17 -27.13
C LYS A 220 -21.46 12.80 -26.45
N LYS A 221 -22.68 12.53 -25.97
CA LYS A 221 -23.06 11.23 -25.41
C LYS A 221 -23.07 10.14 -26.49
N SER A 222 -23.38 10.49 -27.74
CA SER A 222 -23.35 9.54 -28.85
C SER A 222 -21.92 9.13 -29.27
N ASP A 223 -20.96 10.04 -29.13
CA ASP A 223 -19.54 9.78 -29.45
C ASP A 223 -18.85 8.89 -28.40
N GLU A 224 -19.19 9.03 -27.11
CA GLU A 224 -18.65 8.18 -26.04
C GLU A 224 -19.17 6.73 -26.07
N THR A 225 -20.29 6.45 -26.76
CA THR A 225 -20.88 5.10 -26.83
C THR A 225 -20.32 4.27 -28.00
N LYS A 226 -19.49 4.87 -28.86
CA LYS A 226 -18.89 4.22 -30.05
C LYS A 226 -17.42 3.82 -29.87
N GLN A 227 -16.82 4.04 -28.70
CA GLN A 227 -15.48 3.55 -28.30
C GLN A 227 -15.60 2.42 -27.29
#